data_AF-A0A7C4H0T0-F1
#
_entry.id   AF-A0A7C4H0T0-F1
#
_cell.length_a   1.000
_cell.length_b   1.000
_cell.length_c   1.000
_cell.angle_alpha   90.00
_cell.angle_beta   90.00
_cell.angle_gamma   90.00
#
_symmetry.space_group_name_H-M   'P 1'
#
loop_
_entity.id
_entity.type
_entity.pdbx_description
1 polymer ?
#
loop_
_entity_poly.entity_id
_entity_poly.type
_entity_poly.pdbx_seq_one_letter_code
_entity_poly.pdbx_strand_id
1 'polypeptide(L)' 'MKDLNYVFYCRRCKKLVKVYEAYVEEKVFPEVKPEFDVATWCCSICGEPIVQVSRKCKPGV' A
#
# COMPACT_ATOMS: atom_id res chain seq x y z
N MET A 1 -9.60 4.92 12.96
CA MET A 1 -8.57 4.33 12.08
C MET A 1 -7.96 3.15 12.82
N LYS A 2 -7.91 1.95 12.23
CA LYS A 2 -7.22 0.81 12.84
C LYS A 2 -5.72 1.04 12.71
N ASP A 3 -4.99 1.05 13.83
CA ASP A 3 -3.52 1.08 13.82
C ASP A 3 -2.99 -0.26 13.29
N LEU A 4 -2.70 -0.32 11.99
CA LEU A 4 -2.21 -1.54 11.35
C LEU A 4 -0.69 -1.74 11.53
N ASN A 5 0.00 -0.82 12.22
CA ASN A 5 1.44 -0.86 12.55
C ASN A 5 2.34 -1.30 11.37
N TYR A 6 2.02 -0.90 10.15
CA TYR A 6 2.83 -1.24 9.00
C TYR A 6 4.14 -0.46 8.99
N VAL A 7 5.21 -1.18 8.63
CA VAL A 7 6.56 -0.63 8.50
C VAL A 7 7.04 -0.85 7.07
N PHE A 8 7.37 0.23 6.38
CA PHE A 8 7.89 0.19 5.01
C PHE A 8 9.27 0.82 4.94
N TYR A 9 10.06 0.39 3.96
CA TYR A 9 11.32 1.04 3.63
C TYR A 9 11.06 2.33 2.87
N CYS A 10 11.38 3.48 3.47
CA CYS A 10 11.31 4.76 2.79
C CYS A 10 12.59 5.00 2.00
N ARG A 11 12.51 5.09 0.67
CA ARG A 11 13.66 5.33 -0.21
C ARG A 11 14.35 6.67 0.06
N ARG A 12 13.60 7.67 0.54
CA ARG A 12 14.12 9.00 0.88
C ARG A 12 14.83 9.03 2.23
N CYS A 13 14.22 8.46 3.28
CA CYS A 13 14.84 8.36 4.61
C CYS A 13 15.89 7.23 4.72
N LYS A 14 15.97 6.34 3.73
CA LYS A 14 16.84 5.15 3.66
C LYS A 14 16.73 4.23 4.88
N LYS A 15 15.56 4.16 5.51
CA LYS A 15 15.30 3.34 6.70
C LYS A 15 13.88 2.80 6.71
N LEU A 16 13.66 1.79 7.54
CA LEU A 16 12.33 1.28 7.87
C LEU A 16 11.60 2.29 8.76
N VAL A 17 10.40 2.69 8.35
CA VAL A 17 9.58 3.69 9.02
C VAL A 17 8.14 3.22 9.15
N LYS A 18 7.45 3.68 10.20
CA LYS A 18 6.00 3.58 10.25
C LYS A 18 5.38 4.41 9.14
N VAL A 19 4.25 3.95 8.63
CA VAL A 19 3.48 4.69 7.62
C VAL A 19 2.07 4.94 8.11
N TYR A 20 1.43 5.96 7.53
CA TYR A 20 -0.01 6.15 7.64
C TYR A 20 -0.66 5.88 6.28
N GLU A 21 -1.90 5.38 6.31
CA GLU A 21 -2.71 5.18 5.10
C GLU A 21 -3.13 6.55 4.57
N ALA A 22 -2.80 6.84 3.31
CA ALA A 22 -3.21 8.08 2.66
C ALA A 22 -4.46 7.85 1.80
N TYR A 23 -4.42 6.82 0.95
CA TYR A 23 -5.50 6.51 0.02
C TYR A 23 -5.50 5.03 -0.35
N VAL A 24 -6.69 4.43 -0.48
CA VAL A 24 -6.85 3.04 -0.92
C VAL A 24 -7.87 2.99 -2.04
N GLU A 25 -7.48 2.41 -3.17
CA GLU A 25 -8.35 2.09 -4.29
C GLU A 25 -8.62 0.59 -4.30
N GLU A 26 -9.87 0.20 -4.16
CA GLU A 26 -10.28 -1.19 -4.20
C GLU A 26 -10.80 -1.58 -5.58
N LYS A 27 -10.59 -2.85 -5.98
CA LYS A 27 -11.10 -3.42 -7.25
C LYS A 27 -10.67 -2.63 -8.49
N VAL A 28 -9.39 -2.26 -8.55
CA VAL A 28 -8.82 -1.67 -9.75
C VAL A 28 -8.72 -2.75 -10.83
N PHE A 29 -9.38 -2.51 -11.96
CA PHE A 29 -9.35 -3.38 -13.13
C PHE A 29 -8.31 -2.86 -14.14
N PRO A 30 -7.14 -3.51 -14.31
CA PRO A 30 -6.33 -3.24 -15.47
C PRO A 30 -7.02 -3.83 -16.71
N GLU A 31 -6.89 -3.18 -17.86
CA GLU A 31 -7.56 -3.56 -19.12
C GLU A 31 -7.31 -5.02 -19.58
N VAL A 32 -6.34 -5.73 -18.96
CA VAL A 32 -5.87 -7.07 -19.39
C VAL A 32 -5.79 -8.11 -18.26
N LYS A 33 -6.02 -7.78 -16.97
CA LYS A 33 -5.66 -8.67 -15.82
C LYS A 33 -6.56 -8.51 -14.56
N PRO A 34 -6.48 -9.40 -13.54
CA PRO A 34 -7.48 -9.49 -12.46
C PRO A 34 -7.49 -8.30 -11.50
N GLU A 35 -8.61 -8.13 -10.80
CA GLU A 35 -8.84 -7.13 -9.75
C GLU A 35 -7.70 -7.13 -8.70
N PHE A 36 -7.14 -5.96 -8.46
CA PHE A 36 -6.20 -5.73 -7.37
C PHE A 36 -6.60 -4.47 -6.59
N ASP A 37 -6.11 -4.39 -5.36
CA ASP A 37 -6.26 -3.20 -4.55
C ASP A 37 -4.92 -2.44 -4.58
N VAL A 38 -5.01 -1.11 -4.63
CA VAL A 38 -3.86 -0.19 -4.57
C VAL A 38 -3.96 0.58 -3.27
N ALA A 39 -3.00 0.38 -2.39
CA ALA A 39 -2.88 1.17 -1.17
C ALA A 39 -1.70 2.13 -1.30
N THR A 40 -1.96 3.42 -1.10
CA THR A 40 -0.95 4.46 -0.97
C THR A 40 -0.72 4.76 0.49
N TRP A 41 0.49 4.46 0.94
CA TRP A 41 0.99 4.77 2.27
C TRP A 41 1.91 5.98 2.21
N CYS A 42 2.03 6.72 3.31
CA CYS A 42 2.99 7.82 3.40
C CYS A 42 3.97 7.60 4.54
N CYS A 43 5.25 7.88 4.28
CA CYS A 43 6.29 7.89 5.31
C CYS A 43 5.94 8.88 6.42
N SER A 44 5.89 8.43 7.67
CA SER A 44 5.56 9.32 8.81
C SER A 44 6.60 10.40 9.10
N ILE A 45 7.78 10.32 8.47
CA ILE A 45 8.90 11.25 8.72
C ILE A 45 9.01 12.31 7.61
N CYS A 46 8.97 11.89 6.34
CA CYS A 46 9.19 12.81 5.21
C CYS A 46 7.98 12.96 4.29
N GLY A 47 6.88 12.25 4.55
CA GLY A 47 5.65 12.32 3.74
C GLY A 47 5.75 11.65 2.36
N GLU A 48 6.89 11.03 2.02
CA GLU A 48 7.06 10.36 0.73
C GLU A 48 6.03 9.24 0.54
N PRO A 49 5.32 9.20 -0.61
CA PRO A 49 4.34 8.16 -0.89
C PRO A 49 5.00 6.83 -1.21
N ILE A 50 4.38 5.74 -0.76
CA ILE A 50 4.79 4.36 -0.94
C ILE A 50 3.55 3.59 -1.42
N VAL A 51 3.54 3.23 -2.70
CA VAL A 51 2.43 2.51 -3.32
C VAL A 51 2.62 1.00 -3.18
N GLN A 52 1.63 0.32 -2.61
CA GLN A 52 1.54 -1.12 -2.51
C GLN A 52 0.39 -1.63 -3.38
N VAL A 53 0.68 -2.59 -4.25
CA VAL A 53 -0.32 -3.27 -5.08
C VAL A 53 -0.48 -4.70 -4.57
N SER A 54 -1.64 -5.03 -4.03
CA SER A 54 -1.97 -6.40 -3.60
C SER A 54 -2.94 -7.03 -4.59
N ARG A 55 -2.55 -8.16 -5.19
CA ARG A 55 -3.51 -9.00 -5.92
C ARG A 55 -4.51 -9.57 -4.93
N LYS A 56 -5.80 -9.56 -5.26
CA LYS A 56 -6.75 -10.44 -4.58
C LYS A 56 -6.38 -11.88 -4.93
N CYS A 57 -5.67 -12.57 -4.03
CA CYS A 57 -5.69 -14.02 -4.04
C CYS A 57 -7.16 -14.40 -3.88
N LYS A 58 -7.80 -14.88 -4.96
CA LYS A 58 -9.07 -15.57 -4.82
C LYS A 58 -8.86 -16.66 -3.75
N PRO A 59 -9.72 -16.77 -2.72
CA PRO A 59 -9.69 -17.95 -1.88
C PRO A 59 -9.85 -19.17 -2.80
N GLY A 60 -8.85 -20.05 -2.77
CA GLY A 60 -8.86 -21.28 -3.55
C GLY A 60 -10.09 -22.09 -3.20
N VAL A 61 -10.74 -22.59 -4.25
CA VAL A 61 -11.78 -23.62 -4.25
C VAL A 61 -11.25 -24.88 -3.57
#